data_AF-A0A7L7IVH8-F1
#
_entry.id   AF-A0A7L7IVH8-F1
#
_cell.length_a   1.000
_cell.length_b   1.000
_cell.length_c   1.000
_cell.angle_alpha   90.00
_cell.angle_beta   90.00
_cell.angle_gamma   90.00
#
_symmetry.space_group_name_H-M   'P 1'
#
loop_
_entity.id
_entity.type
_entity.pdbx_description
1 polymer ?
#
loop_
_entity_poly.entity_id
_entity_poly.type
_entity_poly.pdbx_seq_one_letter_code
_entity_poly.pdbx_strand_id
1 'polypeptide(L)'
;MNFFIFVLAIIVAVFVYRKSKSRSLAKGRSKVRAAVTAFALSFFSFIILISFGSKEQSSDQEKTVSTLRDSGGEKVDFDLADNFQKSVFDEIKAMPNGTSDSKEAFDRDRALSIFKDYGVRMKDFDSSVKDICSVGYNKWQSFYKYETSTWLPLNSENYIVQAETERREAFNKKNMEMLKIETKKMMDCFYEESQKLPQHITRSKRSE
;
A
#
# COMPACT_ATOMS: atom_id res chain seq x y z
N MET A 1 20.49 21.62 3.81
CA MET A 1 21.87 22.06 4.15
C MET A 1 21.86 22.66 5.55
N ASN A 2 22.50 22.01 6.53
CA ASN A 2 22.51 22.46 7.92
C ASN A 2 23.29 23.79 8.07
N PHE A 3 22.65 24.84 8.60
CA PHE A 3 23.26 26.16 8.81
C PHE A 3 24.57 26.07 9.61
N PHE A 4 24.64 25.15 10.59
CA PHE A 4 25.83 24.85 11.36
C PHE A 4 27.02 24.36 10.53
N ILE A 5 26.79 23.50 9.52
CA ILE A 5 27.84 22.97 8.64
C ILE A 5 28.39 24.09 7.76
N PHE A 6 27.53 24.99 7.30
CA PHE A 6 27.92 26.15 6.50
C PHE A 6 28.83 27.10 7.31
N VAL A 7 28.48 27.40 8.56
CA VAL A 7 29.29 28.24 9.45
C VAL A 7 30.65 27.59 9.76
N LEU A 8 30.68 26.28 10.03
CA LEU A 8 31.93 25.54 10.24
C LEU A 8 32.83 25.54 9.01
N ALA A 9 32.27 25.37 7.82
CA ALA A 9 33.03 25.40 6.57
C ALA A 9 33.69 26.77 6.34
N ILE A 10 33.00 27.87 6.67
CA ILE A 10 33.57 29.23 6.61
C ILE A 10 34.76 29.37 7.57
N ILE A 11 34.62 28.92 8.81
CA ILE A 11 35.68 29.02 9.83
C ILE A 11 36.95 28.26 9.36
N VAL A 12 36.78 27.04 8.86
CA VAL A 12 37.89 26.23 8.35
C VAL A 12 38.53 26.88 7.12
N ALA A 13 37.73 27.38 6.18
CA ALA A 13 38.23 28.07 4.98
C ALA A 13 39.10 29.29 5.34
N VAL A 14 38.63 30.13 6.27
CA VAL A 14 39.38 31.30 6.76
C VAL A 14 40.70 30.88 7.42
N PHE A 15 40.70 29.79 8.18
CA PHE A 15 41.90 29.25 8.81
C PHE A 15 42.91 28.73 7.77
N VAL A 16 42.46 27.97 6.78
CA VAL A 16 43.29 27.47 5.66
C VAL A 16 43.89 28.64 4.87
N TYR A 17 43.09 29.68 4.58
CA TYR A 17 43.56 30.87 3.90
C TYR A 17 44.72 31.55 4.66
N ARG A 18 44.53 31.83 5.96
CA ARG A 18 45.56 32.50 6.79
C ARG A 18 46.85 31.68 6.85
N LYS A 19 46.73 30.37 7.09
CA LYS A 19 47.88 29.47 7.23
C LYS A 19 48.63 29.26 5.91
N SER A 20 47.90 29.13 4.80
CA SER A 20 48.48 28.97 3.45
C SER A 20 49.19 30.25 2.98
N LYS A 21 48.57 31.42 3.20
CA LYS A 21 49.16 32.72 2.86
C LYS A 21 50.47 32.95 3.62
N SER A 22 50.47 32.70 4.93
CA SER A 22 51.68 32.82 5.78
C SER A 22 52.81 31.91 5.30
N ARG A 23 52.52 30.63 5.03
CA ARG A 23 53.52 29.68 4.51
C ARG A 23 54.05 30.06 3.12
N SER A 24 53.19 30.54 2.22
CA SER A 24 53.62 30.98 0.89
C SER A 24 54.50 32.22 0.94
N LEU A 25 54.19 33.18 1.82
CA LEU A 25 55.04 34.35 2.06
C LEU A 25 56.39 33.97 2.68
N ALA A 26 56.40 33.04 3.65
CA ALA A 26 57.62 32.52 4.26
C ALA A 26 58.54 31.79 3.26
N LYS A 27 57.98 31.25 2.17
CA LYS A 27 58.72 30.64 1.05
C LYS A 27 59.17 31.65 -0.01
N GLY A 28 59.11 32.96 0.28
CA GLY A 28 59.58 34.02 -0.61
C GLY A 28 58.68 34.30 -1.82
N ARG A 29 57.43 33.81 -1.85
CA ARG A 29 56.50 34.12 -2.94
C ARG A 29 55.98 35.55 -2.84
N SER A 30 55.77 36.20 -3.99
CA SER A 30 55.20 37.56 -4.03
C SER A 30 53.82 37.62 -3.38
N LYS A 31 53.49 38.77 -2.78
CA LYS A 31 52.23 38.98 -2.04
C LYS A 31 50.99 38.59 -2.85
N VAL A 32 50.99 38.87 -4.16
CA VAL A 32 49.90 38.53 -5.09
C VAL A 32 49.82 37.02 -5.31
N ARG A 33 50.94 36.35 -5.62
CA ARG A 33 50.96 34.88 -5.82
C ARG A 33 50.60 34.12 -4.54
N ALA A 34 51.02 34.61 -3.38
CA ALA A 34 50.65 34.04 -2.09
C ALA A 34 49.14 34.20 -1.78
N ALA A 35 48.53 35.32 -2.17
CA ALA A 35 47.11 35.55 -2.00
C ALA A 35 46.26 34.65 -2.92
N VAL A 36 46.63 34.53 -4.20
CA VAL A 36 45.91 33.69 -5.17
C VAL A 36 45.97 32.22 -4.79
N THR A 37 47.16 31.72 -4.42
CA THR A 37 47.32 30.31 -4.00
C THR A 37 46.57 29.99 -2.70
N ALA A 38 46.56 30.91 -1.73
CA ALA A 38 45.80 30.74 -0.50
C ALA A 38 44.29 30.78 -0.74
N PHE A 39 43.82 31.63 -1.66
CA PHE A 39 42.42 31.71 -2.03
C PHE A 39 41.93 30.42 -2.71
N ALA A 40 42.68 29.90 -3.69
CA ALA A 40 42.35 28.64 -4.35
C ALA A 40 42.24 27.48 -3.34
N LEU A 41 43.21 27.33 -2.44
CA LEU A 41 43.18 26.27 -1.42
C LEU A 41 42.02 26.41 -0.43
N SER A 42 41.70 27.64 -0.02
CA SER A 42 40.55 27.94 0.83
C SER A 42 39.23 27.60 0.12
N PHE A 43 39.10 27.95 -1.16
CA PHE A 43 37.92 27.69 -1.96
C PHE A 43 37.69 26.18 -2.14
N PHE A 44 38.72 25.42 -2.53
CA PHE A 44 38.61 23.96 -2.65
C PHE A 44 38.27 23.28 -1.30
N SER A 45 38.85 23.75 -0.19
CA SER A 45 38.52 23.22 1.14
C SER A 45 37.06 23.47 1.51
N PHE A 46 36.53 24.65 1.18
CA PHE A 46 35.13 25.01 1.39
C PHE A 46 34.17 24.15 0.56
N ILE A 47 34.47 23.97 -0.73
CA ILE A 47 33.66 23.12 -1.62
C ILE A 47 33.65 21.66 -1.13
N ILE A 48 34.81 21.10 -0.76
CA ILE A 48 34.89 19.73 -0.24
C ILE A 48 34.03 19.56 1.01
N LEU A 49 34.11 20.50 1.97
CA LEU A 49 33.31 20.43 3.20
C LEU A 49 31.80 20.53 2.94
N ILE A 50 31.39 21.38 1.99
CA ILE A 50 29.99 21.44 1.56
C ILE A 50 29.58 20.16 0.82
N SER A 51 30.44 19.57 -0.03
CA SER A 51 30.13 18.30 -0.71
C SER A 51 29.95 17.14 0.26
N PHE A 52 30.67 17.10 1.38
CA PHE A 52 30.43 16.13 2.45
C PHE A 52 29.15 16.42 3.24
N GLY A 53 28.81 17.70 3.47
CA GLY A 53 27.56 18.11 4.13
C GLY A 53 26.31 18.10 3.26
N SER A 54 26.49 17.99 1.93
CA SER A 54 25.45 17.88 0.89
C SER A 54 25.32 16.48 0.34
N LYS A 55 26.05 15.49 0.88
CA LYS A 55 25.44 14.16 0.94
C LYS A 55 24.21 14.35 1.78
N GLU A 56 23.08 14.55 1.11
CA GLU A 56 21.78 14.23 1.65
C GLU A 56 22.00 12.96 2.45
N GLN A 57 21.61 13.03 3.70
CA GLN A 57 21.16 11.89 4.44
C GLN A 57 19.97 11.34 3.64
N SER A 58 20.22 10.75 2.45
CA SER A 58 19.62 9.49 2.13
C SER A 58 20.11 8.61 3.27
N SER A 59 19.38 8.68 4.39
CA SER A 59 19.11 7.46 5.11
C SER A 59 18.80 6.48 3.99
N ASP A 60 19.67 5.49 3.81
CA ASP A 60 19.16 4.17 3.54
C ASP A 60 18.06 3.99 4.60
N GLN A 61 16.83 4.39 4.24
CA GLN A 61 15.64 3.93 4.92
C GLN A 61 15.76 2.44 4.68
N GLU A 62 16.27 1.76 5.70
CA GLU A 62 16.08 0.33 5.88
C GLU A 62 14.71 0.02 5.32
N LYS A 63 14.63 -0.86 4.31
CA LYS A 63 13.37 -1.19 3.64
C LYS A 63 12.38 -1.65 4.71
N THR A 64 11.58 -0.74 5.25
CA THR A 64 10.50 -1.05 6.20
C THR A 64 9.33 -1.65 5.44
N VAL A 65 9.30 -1.52 4.11
CA VAL A 65 8.28 -2.13 3.27
C VAL A 65 8.57 -3.62 3.10
N SER A 66 7.65 -4.45 3.57
CA SER A 66 7.62 -5.89 3.31
C SER A 66 6.43 -6.26 2.43
N THR A 67 6.62 -7.28 1.60
CA THR A 67 5.60 -7.72 0.64
C THR A 67 5.18 -9.15 0.93
N LEU A 68 3.87 -9.38 1.00
CA LEU A 68 3.29 -10.73 0.92
C LEU A 68 2.62 -10.93 -0.44
N ARG A 69 2.47 -12.19 -0.82
CA ARG A 69 1.73 -12.58 -2.02
C ARG A 69 0.59 -13.51 -1.70
N ASP A 70 -0.52 -13.35 -2.40
CA ASP A 70 -1.60 -14.33 -2.41
C ASP A 70 -1.26 -15.54 -3.29
N SER A 71 -2.13 -16.55 -3.32
CA SER A 71 -1.95 -17.73 -4.18
C SER A 71 -2.01 -17.41 -5.68
N GLY A 72 -2.63 -16.29 -6.07
CA GLY A 72 -2.67 -15.78 -7.44
C GLY A 72 -1.39 -15.02 -7.85
N GLY A 73 -0.47 -14.79 -6.92
CA GLY A 73 0.78 -14.05 -7.14
C GLY A 73 0.64 -12.53 -7.02
N GLU A 74 -0.53 -12.03 -6.65
CA GLU A 74 -0.80 -10.63 -6.39
C GLU A 74 -0.02 -10.16 -5.14
N LYS A 75 0.57 -8.97 -5.22
CA LYS A 75 1.42 -8.42 -4.16
C LYS A 75 0.64 -7.48 -3.26
N VAL A 76 0.90 -7.59 -1.97
CA VAL A 76 0.42 -6.66 -0.94
C VAL A 76 1.61 -6.17 -0.14
N ASP A 77 1.80 -4.85 -0.15
CA ASP A 77 2.89 -4.18 0.56
C ASP A 77 2.42 -3.68 1.92
N PHE A 78 3.31 -3.79 2.91
CA PHE A 78 3.11 -3.43 4.30
C PHE A 78 4.25 -2.53 4.74
N ASP A 79 3.94 -1.36 5.30
CA ASP A 79 4.94 -0.53 5.96
C ASP A 79 5.16 -1.01 7.40
N LEU A 80 6.26 -1.71 7.64
CA LEU A 80 6.58 -2.24 8.97
C LEU A 80 7.01 -1.15 9.97
N ALA A 81 7.15 0.12 9.54
CA ALA A 81 7.29 1.24 10.45
C ALA A 81 5.96 1.59 11.15
N ASP A 82 4.82 1.26 10.53
CA ASP A 82 3.51 1.40 11.12
C ASP A 82 3.19 0.19 12.01
N ASN A 83 2.92 0.42 13.29
CA ASN A 83 2.67 -0.65 14.26
C ASN A 83 1.45 -1.51 13.92
N PHE A 84 0.41 -0.91 13.33
CA PHE A 84 -0.80 -1.63 12.94
C PHE A 84 -0.50 -2.50 11.71
N GLN A 85 0.11 -1.95 10.67
CA GLN A 85 0.48 -2.73 9.47
C GLN A 85 1.46 -3.84 9.79
N LYS A 86 2.44 -3.59 10.66
CA LYS A 86 3.36 -4.62 11.16
C LYS A 86 2.61 -5.74 11.86
N SER A 87 1.66 -5.42 12.74
CA SER A 87 0.85 -6.43 13.43
C SER A 87 0.01 -7.27 12.46
N VAL A 88 -0.59 -6.64 11.45
CA VAL A 88 -1.36 -7.36 10.42
C VAL A 88 -0.45 -8.21 9.54
N PHE A 89 0.73 -7.70 9.16
CA PHE A 89 1.73 -8.45 8.41
C PHE A 89 2.16 -9.71 9.17
N ASP A 90 2.50 -9.59 10.45
CA ASP A 90 2.94 -10.71 11.28
C ASP A 90 1.83 -11.76 11.43
N GLU A 91 0.57 -11.33 11.59
CA GLU A 91 -0.60 -12.22 11.63
C GLU A 91 -0.76 -13.01 10.33
N ILE A 92 -0.79 -12.32 9.18
CA ILE A 92 -0.99 -12.96 7.86
C ILE A 92 0.22 -13.86 7.51
N LYS A 93 1.44 -13.43 7.86
CA LYS A 93 2.66 -14.22 7.63
C LYS A 93 2.69 -15.51 8.45
N ALA A 94 2.08 -15.51 9.63
CA ALA A 94 1.96 -16.71 10.47
C ALA A 94 0.91 -17.71 9.96
N MET A 95 0.01 -17.28 9.06
CA MET A 95 -0.97 -18.18 8.44
C MET A 95 -0.27 -19.16 7.48
N PRO A 96 -0.76 -20.42 7.36
CA PRO A 96 -0.18 -21.39 6.45
C PRO A 96 -0.17 -20.88 5.01
N ASN A 97 1.01 -20.93 4.37
CA ASN A 97 1.15 -20.69 2.94
C ASN A 97 0.97 -22.03 2.22
N GLY A 98 -0.26 -22.36 1.84
CA GLY A 98 -0.62 -23.65 1.24
C GLY A 98 -0.77 -23.60 -0.28
N THR A 99 -1.00 -24.76 -0.89
CA THR A 99 -1.58 -24.84 -2.23
C THR A 99 -3.04 -24.36 -2.18
N SER A 100 -3.52 -23.77 -3.28
CA SER A 100 -4.79 -23.02 -3.42
C SER A 100 -6.06 -23.68 -2.89
N ASP A 101 -6.03 -24.99 -2.60
CA ASP A 101 -7.21 -25.80 -2.31
C ASP A 101 -7.42 -26.08 -0.81
N SER A 102 -6.53 -25.58 0.05
CA SER A 102 -6.69 -25.68 1.51
C SER A 102 -7.49 -24.51 2.07
N LYS A 103 -8.31 -24.76 3.09
CA LYS A 103 -9.08 -23.71 3.80
C LYS A 103 -8.13 -22.66 4.38
N GLU A 104 -6.97 -23.10 4.85
CA GLU A 104 -5.94 -22.26 5.43
C GLU A 104 -5.33 -21.29 4.40
N ALA A 105 -5.08 -21.76 3.17
CA ALA A 105 -4.63 -20.88 2.08
C ALA A 105 -5.71 -19.87 1.69
N PHE A 106 -6.98 -20.29 1.64
CA PHE A 106 -8.11 -19.40 1.38
C PHE A 106 -8.22 -18.29 2.45
N ASP A 107 -8.14 -18.63 3.72
CA ASP A 107 -8.23 -17.65 4.82
C ASP A 107 -7.08 -16.64 4.77
N ARG A 108 -5.87 -17.08 4.42
CA ARG A 108 -4.70 -16.21 4.23
C ARG A 108 -4.88 -15.24 3.07
N ASP A 109 -5.31 -15.73 1.90
CA ASP A 109 -5.54 -14.89 0.73
C ASP A 109 -6.69 -13.89 0.95
N ARG A 110 -7.73 -14.34 1.66
CA ARG A 110 -8.82 -13.48 2.10
C ARG A 110 -8.32 -12.36 3.03
N ALA A 111 -7.46 -12.69 4.00
CA ALA A 111 -6.88 -11.68 4.89
C ALA A 111 -6.04 -10.66 4.11
N LEU A 112 -5.25 -11.10 3.12
CA LEU A 112 -4.50 -10.23 2.22
C LEU A 112 -5.42 -9.31 1.42
N SER A 113 -6.46 -9.84 0.79
CA SER A 113 -7.41 -9.06 0.00
C SER A 113 -8.15 -8.03 0.85
N ILE A 114 -8.62 -8.41 2.05
CA ILE A 114 -9.30 -7.48 2.97
C ILE A 114 -8.36 -6.33 3.37
N PHE A 115 -7.13 -6.65 3.78
CA PHE A 115 -6.17 -5.60 4.16
C PHE A 115 -5.79 -4.71 2.99
N LYS A 116 -5.65 -5.30 1.79
CA LYS A 116 -5.33 -4.56 0.57
C LYS A 116 -6.47 -3.61 0.18
N ASP A 117 -7.69 -4.13 0.09
CA ASP A 117 -8.83 -3.41 -0.48
C ASP A 117 -9.48 -2.45 0.54
N TYR A 118 -9.45 -2.81 1.83
CA TYR A 118 -10.15 -2.07 2.89
C TYR A 118 -9.24 -1.53 3.98
N GLY A 119 -7.98 -1.95 4.05
CA GLY A 119 -7.00 -1.42 5.01
C GLY A 119 -7.23 -1.87 6.44
N VAL A 120 -8.03 -2.90 6.67
CA VAL A 120 -8.41 -3.39 8.01
C VAL A 120 -7.96 -4.83 8.23
N ARG A 121 -7.91 -5.25 9.49
CA ARG A 121 -7.66 -6.66 9.85
C ARG A 121 -8.88 -7.50 9.53
N MET A 122 -8.66 -8.75 9.08
CA MET A 122 -9.75 -9.68 8.72
C MET A 122 -10.75 -9.89 9.86
N LYS A 123 -10.27 -10.04 11.10
CA LYS A 123 -11.14 -10.21 12.29
C LYS A 123 -12.06 -9.02 12.53
N ASP A 124 -11.54 -7.81 12.38
CA ASP A 124 -12.32 -6.59 12.62
C ASP A 124 -13.35 -6.39 11.50
N PHE A 125 -12.97 -6.71 10.27
CA PHE A 125 -13.89 -6.78 9.13
C PHE A 125 -15.02 -7.80 9.36
N ASP A 126 -14.69 -9.02 9.78
CA ASP A 126 -15.69 -10.08 9.98
C ASP A 126 -16.68 -9.77 11.10
N SER A 127 -16.19 -9.19 12.20
CA SER A 127 -17.02 -8.89 13.36
C SER A 127 -17.87 -7.63 13.23
N SER A 128 -17.45 -6.66 12.41
CA SER A 128 -18.06 -5.33 12.38
C SER A 128 -18.65 -4.91 11.04
N VAL A 129 -18.16 -5.47 9.93
CA VAL A 129 -18.47 -4.96 8.58
C VAL A 129 -19.21 -6.00 7.74
N LYS A 130 -18.74 -7.25 7.74
CA LYS A 130 -19.23 -8.30 6.84
C LYS A 130 -20.76 -8.47 6.90
N ASP A 131 -21.29 -8.73 8.09
CA ASP A 131 -22.70 -9.12 8.23
C ASP A 131 -23.65 -7.96 7.92
N ILE A 132 -23.31 -6.73 8.33
CA ILE A 132 -24.15 -5.55 8.09
C ILE A 132 -24.22 -5.19 6.60
N CYS A 133 -23.13 -5.39 5.86
CA CYS A 133 -23.05 -5.02 4.45
C CYS A 133 -23.52 -6.13 3.49
N SER A 134 -23.55 -7.40 3.93
CA SER A 134 -23.96 -8.53 3.09
C SER A 134 -25.47 -8.81 3.11
N VAL A 135 -26.29 -8.08 3.88
CA VAL A 135 -27.73 -8.35 4.05
C VAL A 135 -28.48 -8.43 2.71
N GLY A 136 -28.31 -7.42 1.84
CA GLY A 136 -29.00 -7.35 0.55
C GLY A 136 -28.61 -8.49 -0.39
N TYR A 137 -27.30 -8.74 -0.50
CA TYR A 137 -26.73 -9.84 -1.27
C TYR A 137 -27.23 -11.21 -0.77
N ASN A 138 -27.14 -11.48 0.53
CA ASN A 138 -27.56 -12.73 1.16
C ASN A 138 -29.06 -12.97 0.99
N LYS A 139 -29.88 -11.92 1.11
CA LYS A 139 -31.33 -11.99 0.88
C LYS A 139 -31.63 -12.41 -0.56
N TRP A 140 -30.93 -11.81 -1.53
CA TRP A 140 -31.17 -12.11 -2.94
C TRP A 140 -30.66 -13.49 -3.34
N GLN A 141 -29.49 -13.92 -2.85
CA GLN A 141 -29.03 -15.31 -3.00
C GLN A 141 -30.02 -16.32 -2.42
N SER A 142 -30.56 -16.04 -1.22
CA SER A 142 -31.54 -16.92 -0.57
C SER A 142 -32.83 -17.00 -1.37
N PHE A 143 -33.32 -15.87 -1.89
CA PHE A 143 -34.50 -15.82 -2.75
C PHE A 143 -34.30 -16.64 -4.03
N TYR A 144 -33.16 -16.48 -4.71
CA TYR A 144 -32.82 -17.27 -5.89
C TYR A 144 -32.77 -18.77 -5.60
N LYS A 145 -32.08 -19.16 -4.51
CA LYS A 145 -32.00 -20.56 -4.08
C LYS A 145 -33.39 -21.13 -3.79
N TYR A 146 -34.24 -20.37 -3.12
CA TYR A 146 -35.62 -20.78 -2.84
C TYR A 146 -36.42 -20.99 -4.12
N GLU A 147 -36.48 -20.00 -5.02
CA GLU A 147 -37.20 -20.11 -6.29
C GLU A 147 -36.73 -21.31 -7.10
N THR A 148 -35.41 -21.42 -7.32
CA THR A 148 -34.83 -22.48 -8.15
C THR A 148 -34.97 -23.88 -7.56
N SER A 149 -35.03 -24.00 -6.23
CA SER A 149 -35.26 -25.30 -5.57
C SER A 149 -36.64 -25.89 -5.84
N THR A 150 -37.61 -25.07 -6.25
CA THR A 150 -38.99 -25.51 -6.56
C THR A 150 -39.20 -25.88 -8.02
N TRP A 151 -38.17 -25.72 -8.86
CA TRP A 151 -38.27 -25.93 -10.29
C TRP A 151 -38.35 -27.42 -10.64
N LEU A 152 -39.48 -27.82 -11.21
CA LEU A 152 -39.64 -29.17 -11.76
C LEU A 152 -38.86 -29.33 -13.09
N PRO A 153 -38.47 -30.56 -13.44
CA PRO A 153 -37.91 -30.85 -14.75
C PRO A 153 -38.83 -30.43 -15.88
N LEU A 154 -38.25 -29.84 -16.94
CA LEU A 154 -38.96 -29.44 -18.15
C LEU A 154 -39.07 -30.64 -19.09
N ASN A 155 -40.10 -31.45 -18.90
CA ASN A 155 -40.34 -32.65 -19.69
C ASN A 155 -41.44 -32.36 -20.73
N SER A 156 -41.16 -32.62 -22.02
CA SER A 156 -41.99 -32.38 -23.23
C SER A 156 -41.87 -31.00 -23.89
N GLU A 157 -42.15 -30.95 -25.19
CA GLU A 157 -42.14 -29.73 -26.01
C GLU A 157 -43.57 -29.19 -26.19
N ASN A 158 -44.26 -28.92 -25.09
CA ASN A 158 -45.59 -28.29 -25.13
C ASN A 158 -45.52 -26.79 -24.78
N TYR A 159 -46.59 -26.05 -25.08
CA TYR A 159 -46.63 -24.60 -24.88
C TYR A 159 -46.43 -24.17 -23.42
N ILE A 160 -46.81 -25.01 -22.44
CA ILE A 160 -46.61 -24.74 -21.01
C ILE A 160 -45.11 -24.82 -20.68
N VAL A 161 -44.42 -25.82 -21.23
CA VAL A 161 -42.96 -25.97 -21.04
C VAL A 161 -42.20 -24.84 -21.73
N GLN A 162 -42.65 -24.38 -22.90
CA GLN A 162 -42.05 -23.21 -23.56
C GLN A 162 -42.21 -21.95 -22.71
N ALA A 163 -43.42 -21.67 -22.24
CA ALA A 163 -43.69 -20.50 -21.38
C ALA A 163 -42.88 -20.56 -20.06
N GLU A 164 -42.75 -21.74 -19.46
CA GLU A 164 -41.93 -21.93 -18.25
C GLU A 164 -40.43 -21.76 -18.53
N THR A 165 -39.94 -22.21 -19.70
CA THR A 165 -38.56 -21.98 -20.14
C THR A 165 -38.27 -20.48 -20.22
N GLU A 166 -39.11 -19.73 -20.94
CA GLU A 166 -38.98 -18.29 -21.08
C GLU A 166 -39.04 -17.56 -19.72
N ARG A 167 -39.93 -18.00 -18.82
CA ARG A 167 -40.01 -17.47 -17.44
C ARG A 167 -38.71 -17.70 -16.67
N ARG A 168 -38.13 -18.90 -16.71
CA ARG A 168 -36.88 -19.25 -16.00
C ARG A 168 -35.69 -18.49 -16.56
N GLU A 169 -35.61 -18.33 -17.88
CA GLU A 169 -34.57 -17.51 -18.51
C GLU A 169 -34.67 -16.05 -18.10
N ALA A 170 -35.87 -15.46 -18.15
CA ALA A 170 -36.11 -14.09 -17.70
C ALA A 170 -35.78 -13.92 -16.21
N PHE A 171 -36.14 -14.90 -15.38
CA PHE A 171 -35.81 -14.91 -13.96
C PHE A 171 -34.30 -14.97 -13.71
N ASN A 172 -33.58 -15.86 -14.40
CA ASN A 172 -32.13 -15.99 -14.30
C ASN A 172 -31.42 -14.70 -14.73
N LYS A 173 -31.86 -14.09 -15.83
CA LYS A 173 -31.33 -12.80 -16.29
C LYS A 173 -31.52 -11.71 -15.24
N LYS A 174 -32.75 -11.57 -14.71
CA LYS A 174 -33.06 -10.62 -13.64
C LYS A 174 -32.23 -10.88 -12.39
N ASN A 175 -32.03 -12.15 -12.03
CA ASN A 175 -31.21 -12.53 -10.87
C ASN A 175 -29.76 -12.06 -11.04
N MET A 176 -29.16 -12.25 -12.21
CA MET A 176 -27.80 -11.79 -12.50
C MET A 176 -27.68 -10.27 -12.42
N GLU A 177 -28.66 -9.52 -12.94
CA GLU A 177 -28.70 -8.06 -12.85
C GLU A 177 -28.80 -7.59 -11.39
N MET A 178 -29.70 -8.19 -10.61
CA MET A 178 -29.87 -7.86 -9.20
C MET A 178 -28.66 -8.24 -8.34
N LEU A 179 -28.03 -9.39 -8.59
CA LEU A 179 -26.79 -9.77 -7.91
C LEU A 179 -25.67 -8.76 -8.17
N LYS A 180 -25.54 -8.24 -9.39
CA LYS A 180 -24.56 -7.19 -9.70
C LYS A 180 -24.82 -5.92 -8.89
N ILE A 181 -26.08 -5.48 -8.82
CA ILE A 181 -26.49 -4.31 -8.04
C ILE A 181 -26.19 -4.51 -6.55
N GLU A 182 -26.60 -5.63 -5.97
CA GLU A 182 -26.40 -5.91 -4.55
C GLU A 182 -24.92 -6.14 -4.22
N THR A 183 -24.14 -6.73 -5.14
CA THR A 183 -22.68 -6.85 -4.98
C THR A 183 -22.02 -5.48 -4.94
N LYS A 184 -22.40 -4.57 -5.84
CA LYS A 184 -21.87 -3.19 -5.83
C LYS A 184 -22.16 -2.49 -4.50
N LYS A 185 -23.42 -2.52 -4.04
CA LYS A 185 -23.83 -1.95 -2.74
C LYS A 185 -23.06 -2.57 -1.58
N MET A 186 -22.88 -3.89 -1.59
CA MET A 186 -22.12 -4.61 -0.56
C MET A 186 -20.66 -4.16 -0.54
N MET A 187 -20.01 -4.06 -1.71
CA MET A 187 -18.61 -3.63 -1.81
C MET A 187 -18.42 -2.16 -1.41
N ASP A 188 -19.35 -1.28 -1.79
CA ASP A 188 -19.38 0.11 -1.36
C ASP A 188 -19.49 0.22 0.18
N CYS A 189 -20.43 -0.53 0.77
CA CYS A 189 -20.61 -0.61 2.22
C CYS A 189 -19.36 -1.17 2.91
N PHE A 190 -18.75 -2.23 2.38
CA PHE A 190 -17.52 -2.80 2.93
C PHE A 190 -16.41 -1.75 3.01
N TYR A 191 -16.23 -0.95 1.97
CA TYR A 191 -15.28 0.14 1.98
C TYR A 191 -15.66 1.19 3.04
N GLU A 192 -16.87 1.74 2.97
CA GLU A 192 -17.31 2.84 3.83
C GLU A 192 -17.29 2.49 5.32
N GLU A 193 -17.77 1.30 5.71
CA GLU A 193 -17.78 0.87 7.10
C GLU A 193 -16.38 0.50 7.60
N SER A 194 -15.52 -0.06 6.74
CA SER A 194 -14.13 -0.33 7.12
C SER A 194 -13.34 0.95 7.42
N GLN A 195 -13.60 2.04 6.69
CA GLN A 195 -12.96 3.34 6.95
C GLN A 195 -13.44 4.01 8.26
N LYS A 196 -14.48 3.49 8.91
CA LYS A 196 -14.97 3.98 10.22
C LYS A 196 -14.35 3.23 11.40
N LEU A 197 -13.64 2.13 11.17
CA LEU A 197 -13.05 1.33 12.24
C LEU A 197 -11.89 2.09 12.92
N PRO A 198 -11.69 1.96 14.24
CA PRO A 198 -10.64 2.69 14.95
C PRO A 198 -9.21 2.38 14.47
N GLN A 199 -8.96 1.14 14.05
CA GLN A 199 -7.67 0.71 13.51
C GLN A 199 -7.85 0.33 12.04
N HIS A 200 -7.45 1.24 11.15
CA HIS A 200 -7.46 1.02 9.71
C HIS A 200 -6.37 1.84 9.02
N ILE A 201 -6.03 1.44 7.80
CA ILE A 201 -5.25 2.24 6.85
C ILE A 201 -6.21 2.81 5.81
N THR A 202 -6.11 4.11 5.57
CA THR A 202 -6.94 4.74 4.54
C THR A 202 -6.63 4.15 3.17
N ARG A 203 -7.67 3.65 2.49
CA ARG A 203 -7.57 3.16 1.12
C ARG A 203 -8.33 4.10 0.18
N SER A 204 -7.95 4.10 -1.09
CA SER A 204 -8.76 4.74 -2.12
C SER A 204 -9.93 3.82 -2.47
N LYS A 205 -11.14 4.38 -2.59
CA LYS A 205 -12.28 3.65 -3.13
C LYS A 205 -11.90 3.08 -4.51
N ARG A 206 -12.14 1.79 -4.73
CA ARG A 206 -11.92 1.15 -6.04
C ARG A 206 -12.72 1.92 -7.09
N SER A 207 -12.05 2.39 -8.15
CA SER A 207 -12.73 2.85 -9.36
C SER A 207 -13.26 1.62 -10.11
N GLU A 208 -14.54 1.64 -10.45
CA GLU A 208 -15.18 0.61 -11.29
C GLU A 208 -14.59 0.53 -12.69
#